data_AF-T1A5K2-F1
#
_entry.id   AF-T1A5K2-F1
#
_cell.length_a   1.000
_cell.length_b   1.000
_cell.length_c   1.000
_cell.angle_alpha   90.00
_cell.angle_beta   90.00
_cell.angle_gamma   90.00
#
_symmetry.space_group_name_H-M   'P 1'
#
loop_
_entity.id
_entity.type
_entity.pdbx_description
1 polymer ?
#
loop_
_entity_poly.entity_id
_entity_poly.type
_entity_poly.pdbx_seq_one_letter_code
_entity_poly.pdbx_strand_id
1 'polypeptide(L)'
;LDARNLKPLGRVCLGPTTGPDNPDPGIHPTALVALPDSSRVVFTASNLDEAVEVDARTRKVVRTFDDEPWTGAPPGGYPDALAVHAGRLYVANAGNDDIAVFDLHSGRQLGLIPTAWYPTSLAAGPGALYVTAAKGLGSGPNLRHQWVGDMMHGVLQRLSYARIDRDLPPPRPRGLGR
;
A
#
# COMPACT_ATOMS: atom_id res chain seq x y z
N LEU A 1 -6.26 -9.78 18.35
CA LEU A 1 -6.95 -9.95 19.64
C LEU A 1 -7.97 -11.07 19.49
N ASP A 2 -8.34 -11.77 20.55
CA ASP A 2 -9.56 -12.59 20.56
C ASP A 2 -10.76 -11.62 20.57
N ALA A 3 -11.67 -11.76 19.61
CA ALA A 3 -12.78 -10.82 19.44
C ALA A 3 -13.80 -10.85 20.59
N ARG A 4 -13.84 -11.91 21.41
CA ARG A 4 -14.81 -12.11 22.49
C ARG A 4 -14.36 -11.46 23.79
N ASN A 5 -13.05 -11.42 24.04
CA ASN A 5 -12.50 -10.96 25.31
C ASN A 5 -11.41 -9.89 25.18
N LEU A 6 -11.09 -9.48 23.94
CA LEU A 6 -10.09 -8.47 23.60
C LEU A 6 -8.68 -8.77 24.11
N LYS A 7 -8.37 -10.03 24.47
CA LYS A 7 -7.02 -10.42 24.88
C LYS A 7 -6.11 -10.57 23.66
N PRO A 8 -4.84 -10.15 23.73
CA PRO A 8 -3.88 -10.41 22.67
C PRO A 8 -3.69 -11.91 22.41
N LEU A 9 -3.72 -12.30 21.14
CA LEU A 9 -3.39 -13.66 20.69
C LEU A 9 -1.89 -13.85 20.48
N GLY A 10 -1.12 -12.78 20.48
CA GLY A 10 0.31 -12.73 20.20
C GLY A 10 0.71 -11.38 19.58
N ARG A 11 1.96 -11.28 19.13
CA ARG A 11 2.53 -10.09 18.50
C ARG A 11 3.19 -10.46 17.17
N VAL A 12 3.23 -9.49 16.27
CA VAL A 12 4.09 -9.48 15.10
C VAL A 12 4.96 -8.24 15.25
N CYS A 13 6.28 -8.41 15.33
CA CYS A 13 7.23 -7.30 15.48
C CYS A 13 7.82 -6.97 14.11
N LEU A 14 7.93 -5.69 13.79
CA LEU A 14 8.41 -5.16 12.52
C LEU A 14 9.36 -3.98 12.75
N GLY A 15 10.21 -3.73 11.76
CA GLY A 15 11.23 -2.69 11.83
C GLY A 15 12.38 -3.04 12.79
N PRO A 16 13.37 -2.15 12.89
CA PRO A 16 14.51 -2.36 13.77
C PRO A 16 14.13 -2.23 15.25
N THR A 17 14.68 -3.10 16.08
CA THR A 17 14.63 -2.96 17.55
C THR A 17 15.35 -1.67 17.94
N THR A 18 14.65 -0.72 18.56
CA THR A 18 15.24 0.57 18.96
C THR A 18 15.76 0.58 20.40
N GLY A 19 15.80 -0.60 21.03
CA GLY A 19 16.34 -0.83 22.36
C GLY A 19 15.83 -2.14 22.96
N PRO A 20 16.34 -2.54 24.13
CA PRO A 20 15.92 -3.77 24.81
C PRO A 20 14.42 -3.77 25.21
N ASP A 21 13.84 -2.58 25.44
CA ASP A 21 12.45 -2.41 25.86
C ASP A 21 11.53 -1.85 24.76
N ASN A 22 12.07 -1.52 23.58
CA ASN A 22 11.30 -0.96 22.47
C ASN A 22 11.46 -1.79 21.18
N PRO A 23 10.81 -2.98 21.14
CA PRO A 23 10.90 -3.88 20.01
C PRO A 23 10.08 -3.45 18.80
N ASP A 24 9.19 -2.45 18.95
CA ASP A 24 8.19 -2.09 17.96
C ASP A 24 8.25 -0.58 17.66
N PRO A 25 9.10 -0.12 16.71
CA PRO A 25 8.96 1.23 16.18
C PRO A 25 7.54 1.39 15.64
N GLY A 26 6.87 2.52 15.93
CA GLY A 26 5.47 2.73 15.53
C GLY A 26 5.29 2.65 14.02
N ILE A 27 4.88 1.49 13.51
CA ILE A 27 4.79 1.19 12.07
C ILE A 27 3.56 1.79 11.38
N HIS A 28 2.58 2.27 12.16
CA HIS A 28 1.33 2.89 11.69
C HIS A 28 0.60 2.04 10.64
N PRO A 29 -0.04 0.91 11.04
CA PRO A 29 -0.79 0.10 10.11
C PRO A 29 -2.15 0.70 9.80
N THR A 30 -2.45 0.94 8.53
CA THR A 30 -3.62 1.70 8.07
C THR A 30 -4.63 0.87 7.29
N ALA A 31 -4.19 -0.17 6.58
CA ALA A 31 -5.05 -1.08 5.83
C ALA A 31 -4.57 -2.54 5.91
N LEU A 32 -5.49 -3.48 5.67
CA LEU A 32 -5.17 -4.91 5.55
C LEU A 32 -6.07 -5.61 4.53
N VAL A 33 -5.56 -6.67 3.91
CA VAL A 33 -6.28 -7.54 2.98
C VAL A 33 -5.93 -9.00 3.25
N ALA A 34 -6.93 -9.89 3.22
CA ALA A 34 -6.70 -11.32 3.28
C ALA A 34 -6.33 -11.86 1.89
N LEU A 35 -5.34 -12.75 1.83
CA LEU A 35 -5.03 -13.45 0.58
C LEU A 35 -5.95 -14.67 0.43
N PRO A 36 -6.59 -14.87 -0.75
CA PRO A 36 -7.51 -15.97 -0.97
C PRO A 36 -6.93 -17.34 -0.58
N ASP A 37 -7.79 -18.20 -0.03
CA ASP A 37 -7.49 -19.61 0.27
C ASP A 37 -6.24 -19.86 1.15
N SER A 38 -5.88 -18.88 2.00
CA SER A 38 -4.68 -18.98 2.85
C SER A 38 -4.87 -18.37 4.24
N SER A 39 -3.96 -18.66 5.16
CA SER A 39 -3.86 -17.94 6.45
C SER A 39 -3.10 -16.61 6.32
N ARG A 40 -2.77 -16.17 5.10
CA ARG A 40 -1.94 -15.00 4.85
C ARG A 40 -2.80 -13.75 4.80
N VAL A 41 -2.31 -12.70 5.44
CA VAL A 41 -2.83 -11.34 5.27
C VAL A 41 -1.68 -10.41 4.91
N VAL A 42 -1.97 -9.36 4.16
CA VAL A 42 -1.05 -8.27 3.89
C VAL A 42 -1.60 -7.02 4.55
N PHE A 43 -0.77 -6.24 5.23
CA PHE A 43 -1.14 -4.95 5.79
C PHE A 43 -0.10 -3.88 5.47
N THR A 44 -0.49 -2.62 5.46
CA THR A 44 0.43 -1.50 5.26
C THR A 44 1.18 -1.18 6.54
N ALA A 45 2.46 -0.82 6.45
CA ALA A 45 3.24 -0.24 7.52
C ALA A 45 3.63 1.17 7.07
N SER A 46 2.72 2.13 7.24
CA SER A 46 2.81 3.43 6.58
C SER A 46 4.05 4.25 6.96
N ASN A 47 4.58 4.05 8.17
CA ASN A 47 5.79 4.74 8.61
C ASN A 47 7.09 4.07 8.12
N LEU A 48 6.98 2.92 7.47
CA LEU A 48 8.11 2.16 6.91
C LEU A 48 8.13 2.16 5.38
N ASP A 49 7.09 2.70 4.71
CA ASP A 49 6.93 2.61 3.24
C ASP A 49 6.91 1.17 2.73
N GLU A 50 6.19 0.32 3.47
CA GLU A 50 6.13 -1.11 3.24
C GLU A 50 4.68 -1.63 3.27
N ALA A 51 4.41 -2.69 2.52
CA ALA A 51 3.32 -3.61 2.82
C ALA A 51 3.90 -4.94 3.29
N VAL A 52 3.34 -5.53 4.34
CA VAL A 52 3.90 -6.70 4.99
C VAL A 52 2.93 -7.87 4.93
N GLU A 53 3.41 -8.99 4.39
CA GLU A 53 2.67 -10.26 4.43
C GLU A 53 3.00 -11.03 5.70
N VAL A 54 1.96 -11.47 6.40
CA VAL A 54 2.08 -12.30 7.61
C VAL A 54 1.19 -13.53 7.53
N ASP A 55 1.67 -14.62 8.12
CA ASP A 55 0.82 -15.77 8.42
C ASP A 55 0.04 -15.50 9.71
N ALA A 56 -1.27 -15.26 9.60
CA ALA A 56 -2.13 -14.95 10.74
C ALA A 56 -2.23 -16.11 11.75
N ARG A 57 -1.98 -17.35 11.34
CA ARG A 57 -2.01 -18.52 12.23
C ARG A 57 -0.75 -18.62 13.08
N THR A 58 0.42 -18.38 12.47
CA THR A 58 1.71 -18.51 13.15
C THR A 58 2.25 -17.19 13.69
N ARG A 59 1.69 -16.05 13.25
CA ARG A 59 2.10 -14.67 13.55
C ARG A 59 3.54 -14.39 13.11
N LYS A 60 3.94 -14.98 11.99
CA LYS A 60 5.26 -14.78 11.41
C LYS A 60 5.15 -13.92 10.16
N VAL A 61 6.09 -13.00 10.02
CA VAL A 61 6.34 -12.29 8.77
C VAL A 61 6.78 -13.31 7.72
N VAL A 62 6.15 -13.24 6.56
CA VAL A 62 6.44 -14.09 5.40
C VAL A 62 7.37 -13.34 4.46
N ARG A 63 7.06 -12.07 4.20
CA ARG A 63 7.87 -11.14 3.39
C ARG A 63 7.36 -9.71 3.53
N THR A 64 8.14 -8.80 2.99
CA THR A 64 7.83 -7.38 2.82
C THR A 64 7.77 -7.06 1.33
N PHE A 65 6.79 -6.24 0.95
CA PHE A 65 6.73 -5.54 -0.32
C PHE A 65 7.22 -4.12 -0.07
N ASP A 66 8.39 -3.82 -0.60
CA ASP A 66 9.04 -2.52 -0.52
C ASP A 66 8.37 -1.56 -1.52
N ASP A 67 7.80 -0.45 -1.03
CA ASP A 67 7.07 0.50 -1.89
C ASP A 67 7.96 1.52 -2.59
N GLU A 68 9.28 1.49 -2.34
CA GLU A 68 10.26 2.42 -2.90
C GLU A 68 9.99 2.67 -4.40
N PRO A 69 9.70 3.92 -4.80
CA PRO A 69 9.40 4.22 -6.20
C PRO A 69 10.62 4.05 -7.12
N TRP A 70 11.82 4.13 -6.54
CA TRP A 70 13.10 3.74 -7.13
C TRP A 70 14.06 3.34 -6.02
N THR A 71 15.08 2.54 -6.35
CA THR A 71 16.06 2.07 -5.37
C THR A 71 16.73 3.22 -4.61
N GLY A 72 16.61 3.22 -3.30
CA GLY A 72 17.17 4.25 -2.42
C GLY A 72 16.39 5.56 -2.44
N ALA A 73 15.12 5.53 -2.81
CA ALA A 73 14.21 6.65 -2.60
C ALA A 73 14.16 7.02 -1.11
N PRO A 74 14.17 8.33 -0.76
CA PRO A 74 13.90 8.74 0.61
C PRO A 74 12.51 8.30 1.06
N PRO A 75 12.30 8.04 2.37
CA PRO A 75 10.97 7.75 2.89
C PRO A 75 9.96 8.88 2.61
N GLY A 76 8.71 8.50 2.37
CA GLY A 76 7.61 9.39 2.01
C GLY A 76 6.47 8.72 1.23
N GLY A 77 6.49 7.40 1.02
CA GLY A 77 5.43 6.68 0.30
C GLY A 77 4.08 6.73 1.02
N TYR A 78 4.09 6.54 2.34
CA TYR A 78 2.88 6.49 3.19
C TYR A 78 1.78 5.59 2.59
N PRO A 79 2.01 4.26 2.52
CA PRO A 79 1.03 3.34 1.99
C PRO A 79 -0.21 3.29 2.89
N ASP A 80 -1.38 3.64 2.35
CA ASP A 80 -2.61 3.87 3.13
C ASP A 80 -3.74 2.89 2.79
N ALA A 81 -3.69 2.24 1.63
CA ALA A 81 -4.72 1.28 1.23
C ALA A 81 -4.17 0.12 0.39
N LEU A 82 -4.85 -1.03 0.48
CA LEU A 82 -4.50 -2.26 -0.23
C LEU A 82 -5.71 -2.81 -0.99
N ALA A 83 -5.44 -3.41 -2.15
CA ALA A 83 -6.38 -4.31 -2.82
C ALA A 83 -5.64 -5.46 -3.49
N VAL A 84 -6.30 -6.60 -3.62
CA VAL A 84 -5.77 -7.77 -4.36
C VAL A 84 -6.71 -8.10 -5.50
N HIS A 85 -6.14 -8.31 -6.69
CA HIS A 85 -6.90 -8.77 -7.86
C HIS A 85 -5.99 -9.56 -8.81
N ALA A 86 -6.47 -10.71 -9.29
CA ALA A 86 -5.81 -11.50 -10.34
C ALA A 86 -4.30 -11.73 -10.14
N GLY A 87 -3.88 -12.11 -8.92
CA GLY A 87 -2.48 -12.38 -8.60
C GLY A 87 -1.61 -11.11 -8.44
N ARG A 88 -2.23 -9.95 -8.28
CA ARG A 88 -1.54 -8.69 -8.01
C ARG A 88 -1.96 -8.09 -6.69
N LEU A 89 -1.01 -7.45 -6.02
CA LEU A 89 -1.23 -6.55 -4.90
C LEU A 89 -1.14 -5.12 -5.42
N TYR A 90 -2.12 -4.31 -5.04
CA TYR A 90 -2.15 -2.87 -5.31
C TYR A 90 -2.01 -2.16 -3.96
N VAL A 91 -1.04 -1.26 -3.87
CA VAL A 91 -0.75 -0.46 -2.67
C VAL A 91 -0.91 1.01 -3.06
N ALA A 92 -1.83 1.72 -2.43
CA ALA A 92 -1.99 3.16 -2.63
C ALA A 92 -1.05 3.91 -1.70
N ASN A 93 -0.15 4.69 -2.28
CA ASN A 93 0.86 5.47 -1.58
C ASN A 93 0.37 6.91 -1.47
N ALA A 94 -0.14 7.28 -0.28
CA ALA A 94 -0.77 8.58 -0.07
C ALA A 94 0.22 9.74 -0.20
N GLY A 95 1.49 9.52 0.16
CA GLY A 95 2.53 10.54 0.07
C GLY A 95 3.09 10.74 -1.34
N ASN A 96 3.11 9.69 -2.16
CA ASN A 96 3.62 9.72 -3.53
C ASN A 96 2.54 9.98 -4.60
N ASP A 97 1.27 9.96 -4.22
CA ASP A 97 0.13 10.12 -5.15
C ASP A 97 0.07 9.04 -6.24
N ASP A 98 0.47 7.81 -5.89
CA ASP A 98 0.48 6.69 -6.82
C ASP A 98 -0.13 5.40 -6.23
N ILE A 99 -0.25 4.41 -7.11
CA ILE A 99 -0.48 3.01 -6.75
C ILE A 99 0.71 2.19 -7.19
N ALA A 100 1.43 1.59 -6.25
CA ALA A 100 2.39 0.55 -6.53
C ALA A 100 1.67 -0.77 -6.83
N VAL A 101 2.05 -1.41 -7.94
CA VAL A 101 1.52 -2.71 -8.36
C VAL A 101 2.60 -3.75 -8.17
N PHE A 102 2.32 -4.79 -7.40
CA PHE A 102 3.23 -5.92 -7.19
C PHE A 102 2.64 -7.19 -7.78
N ASP A 103 3.52 -8.03 -8.33
CA ASP A 103 3.21 -9.44 -8.57
C ASP A 103 3.13 -10.15 -7.22
N LEU A 104 1.95 -10.66 -6.88
CA LEU A 104 1.70 -11.25 -5.57
C LEU A 104 2.48 -12.55 -5.40
N HIS A 105 2.87 -13.26 -6.47
CA HIS A 105 3.61 -14.52 -6.29
C HIS A 105 5.08 -14.25 -5.97
N SER A 106 5.76 -13.50 -6.82
CA SER A 106 7.20 -13.21 -6.72
C SER A 106 7.54 -12.08 -5.74
N GLY A 107 6.58 -11.24 -5.36
CA GLY A 107 6.84 -10.05 -4.54
C GLY A 107 7.42 -8.87 -5.32
N ARG A 108 7.60 -9.01 -6.64
CA ARG A 108 8.25 -8.00 -7.47
C ARG A 108 7.30 -6.85 -7.77
N GLN A 109 7.76 -5.61 -7.54
CA GLN A 109 7.09 -4.40 -8.03
C GLN A 109 7.11 -4.38 -9.56
N LEU A 110 5.92 -4.29 -10.16
CA LEU A 110 5.71 -4.24 -11.60
C LEU A 110 5.76 -2.81 -12.11
N GLY A 111 5.34 -1.84 -11.29
CA GLY A 111 5.36 -0.42 -11.63
C GLY A 111 4.44 0.41 -10.74
N LEU A 112 4.35 1.70 -11.07
CA LEU A 112 3.56 2.70 -10.36
C LEU A 112 2.50 3.29 -11.30
N ILE A 113 1.30 3.55 -10.77
CA ILE A 113 0.21 4.19 -11.51
C ILE A 113 -0.12 5.52 -10.83
N PRO A 114 -0.02 6.67 -11.52
CA PRO A 114 -0.39 7.96 -10.95
C PRO A 114 -1.87 8.03 -10.55
N THR A 115 -2.14 8.76 -9.47
CA THR A 115 -3.48 9.01 -8.95
C THR A 115 -3.71 10.50 -8.68
N ALA A 116 -4.91 10.83 -8.19
CA ALA A 116 -5.19 12.12 -7.57
C ALA A 116 -4.55 12.22 -6.18
N TRP A 117 -4.44 13.42 -5.64
CA TRP A 117 -3.70 13.72 -4.41
C TRP A 117 -4.25 12.96 -3.19
N TYR A 118 -3.35 12.24 -2.53
CA TYR A 118 -3.57 11.52 -1.28
C TYR A 118 -4.59 10.37 -1.44
N PRO A 119 -4.27 9.32 -2.23
CA PRO A 119 -5.12 8.14 -2.35
C PRO A 119 -5.25 7.42 -0.99
N THR A 120 -6.48 7.21 -0.51
CA THR A 120 -6.78 6.70 0.85
C THR A 120 -7.58 5.40 0.87
N SER A 121 -8.12 4.95 -0.26
CA SER A 121 -8.84 3.68 -0.33
C SER A 121 -8.78 3.07 -1.72
N LEU A 122 -8.77 1.74 -1.76
CA LEU A 122 -8.79 0.93 -2.97
C LEU A 122 -9.93 -0.09 -2.89
N ALA A 123 -10.66 -0.25 -3.99
CA ALA A 123 -11.63 -1.34 -4.16
C ALA A 123 -11.42 -2.03 -5.51
N ALA A 124 -11.11 -3.32 -5.48
CA ALA A 124 -11.05 -4.14 -6.68
C ALA A 124 -12.47 -4.55 -7.09
N GLY A 125 -12.92 -4.08 -8.25
CA GLY A 125 -14.22 -4.42 -8.81
C GLY A 125 -14.11 -5.13 -10.17
N PRO A 126 -15.25 -5.47 -10.80
CA PRO A 126 -15.23 -6.09 -12.12
C PRO A 126 -14.59 -5.16 -13.16
N GLY A 127 -13.47 -5.61 -13.75
CA GLY A 127 -12.78 -4.93 -14.85
C GLY A 127 -12.02 -3.65 -14.50
N ALA A 128 -12.07 -3.18 -13.25
CA ALA A 128 -11.38 -1.98 -12.81
C ALA A 128 -11.07 -1.96 -11.31
N LEU A 129 -9.98 -1.28 -10.98
CA LEU A 129 -9.66 -0.81 -9.64
C LEU A 129 -10.29 0.59 -9.43
N TYR A 130 -10.94 0.78 -8.29
CA TYR A 130 -11.48 2.07 -7.87
C TYR A 130 -10.62 2.65 -6.76
N VAL A 131 -10.37 3.96 -6.83
CA VAL A 131 -9.47 4.68 -5.93
C VAL A 131 -10.20 5.91 -5.41
N THR A 132 -10.22 6.10 -4.10
CA THR A 132 -10.61 7.40 -3.52
C THR A 132 -9.37 8.16 -3.11
N ALA A 133 -9.31 9.45 -3.45
CA ALA A 133 -8.25 10.36 -3.04
C ALA A 133 -8.84 11.51 -2.23
N ALA A 134 -8.26 11.78 -1.06
CA ALA A 134 -8.85 12.68 -0.08
C ALA A 134 -8.69 14.17 -0.44
N LYS A 135 -7.67 14.51 -1.24
CA LYS A 135 -7.31 15.91 -1.55
C LYS A 135 -7.52 16.29 -3.02
N GLY A 136 -8.16 15.41 -3.78
CA GLY A 136 -8.58 15.65 -5.16
C GLY A 136 -7.42 15.94 -6.10
N LEU A 137 -7.59 16.86 -7.04
CA LEU A 137 -6.55 17.22 -8.00
C LEU A 137 -5.61 18.32 -7.49
N GLY A 138 -5.56 18.56 -6.18
CA GLY A 138 -4.85 19.69 -5.60
C GLY A 138 -5.79 20.83 -5.20
N SER A 139 -5.33 21.64 -4.25
CA SER A 139 -6.03 22.85 -3.82
C SER A 139 -5.77 24.06 -4.72
N GLY A 140 -4.71 24.00 -5.53
CA GLY A 140 -4.13 25.16 -6.19
C GLY A 140 -3.64 26.23 -5.19
N PRO A 141 -3.22 27.42 -5.67
CA PRO A 141 -2.81 28.53 -4.82
C PRO A 141 -3.95 29.06 -3.94
N ASN A 142 -3.70 29.21 -2.63
CA ASN A 142 -4.66 29.80 -1.69
C ASN A 142 -4.62 31.34 -1.66
N LEU A 143 -4.81 31.98 -2.82
CA LEU A 143 -4.65 33.44 -3.00
C LEU A 143 -5.67 34.28 -2.22
N ARG A 144 -6.76 33.67 -1.78
CA ARG A 144 -7.87 34.34 -1.10
C ARG A 144 -7.99 33.95 0.37
N HIS A 145 -6.98 33.29 0.95
CA HIS A 145 -7.00 32.79 2.33
C HIS A 145 -8.27 31.99 2.65
N GLN A 146 -8.71 31.19 1.68
CA GLN A 146 -9.91 30.34 1.77
C GLN A 146 -9.66 29.20 2.75
N TRP A 147 -10.74 28.70 3.32
CA TRP A 147 -10.70 27.50 4.14
C TRP A 147 -10.29 26.29 3.29
N VAL A 148 -9.37 25.47 3.80
CA VAL A 148 -8.74 24.39 3.00
C VAL A 148 -9.73 23.30 2.59
N GLY A 149 -10.80 23.08 3.35
CA GLY A 149 -11.81 22.10 2.99
C GLY A 149 -12.71 22.55 1.82
N ASP A 150 -12.77 23.84 1.50
CA ASP A 150 -13.48 24.35 0.32
C ASP A 150 -12.66 24.18 -0.97
N MET A 151 -11.38 23.81 -0.86
CA MET A 151 -10.46 23.65 -1.99
C MET A 151 -9.96 22.22 -2.18
N MET A 152 -10.10 21.35 -1.18
CA MET A 152 -9.72 19.93 -1.27
C MET A 152 -10.97 19.05 -1.37
N HIS A 153 -11.54 18.97 -2.57
CA HIS A 153 -12.61 18.00 -2.84
C HIS A 153 -12.02 16.60 -3.01
N GLY A 154 -12.70 15.57 -2.51
CA GLY A 154 -12.31 14.19 -2.80
C GLY A 154 -12.52 13.82 -4.26
N VAL A 155 -11.77 12.84 -4.75
CA VAL A 155 -11.92 12.27 -6.10
C VAL A 155 -12.15 10.77 -6.02
N LEU A 156 -13.08 10.27 -6.85
CA LEU A 156 -13.20 8.84 -7.16
C LEU A 156 -12.64 8.59 -8.56
N GLN A 157 -11.56 7.82 -8.65
CA GLN A 157 -10.91 7.43 -9.89
C GLN A 157 -11.20 5.97 -10.21
N ARG A 158 -11.46 5.69 -11.49
CA ARG A 158 -11.64 4.32 -12.02
C ARG A 158 -10.50 3.98 -12.97
N LEU A 159 -9.74 2.95 -12.65
CA LEU A 159 -8.60 2.46 -13.43
C LEU A 159 -8.94 1.08 -14.01
N SER A 160 -9.10 0.96 -15.33
CA SER A 160 -9.34 -0.35 -15.94
C SER A 160 -8.10 -1.23 -15.84
N TYR A 161 -8.28 -2.53 -15.55
CA TYR A 161 -7.14 -3.46 -15.47
C TYR A 161 -6.40 -3.57 -16.80
N ALA A 162 -7.12 -3.58 -17.93
CA ALA A 162 -6.51 -3.56 -19.25
C ALA A 162 -5.62 -2.33 -19.50
N ARG A 163 -5.97 -1.17 -18.93
CA ARG A 163 -5.13 0.03 -19.01
C ARG A 163 -3.90 -0.11 -18.13
N ILE A 164 -4.07 -0.58 -16.90
CA ILE A 164 -2.95 -0.85 -15.98
C ILE A 164 -1.95 -1.78 -16.65
N ASP A 165 -2.41 -2.89 -17.23
CA ASP A 165 -1.56 -3.90 -17.88
C ASP A 165 -0.74 -3.31 -19.03
N ARG A 166 -1.34 -2.41 -19.79
CA ARG A 166 -0.70 -1.73 -20.92
C ARG A 166 0.32 -0.69 -20.45
N ASP A 167 0.01 0.04 -19.38
CA ASP A 167 0.80 1.18 -18.92
C ASP A 167 1.96 0.74 -17.99
N LEU A 168 1.91 -0.48 -17.44
CA LEU A 168 3.01 -1.05 -16.65
C LEU A 168 4.27 -1.30 -17.53
N PRO A 169 5.47 -1.07 -16.97
CA PRO A 169 6.73 -1.44 -17.62
C PRO A 169 6.74 -2.90 -18.09
N PRO A 170 7.35 -3.21 -19.25
CA PRO A 170 7.52 -4.57 -19.68
C PRO A 170 8.36 -5.36 -18.65
N PRO A 171 8.15 -6.69 -18.52
CA PRO A 171 8.95 -7.51 -17.64
C PRO A 171 10.44 -7.35 -17.99
N ARG A 172 11.29 -7.04 -17.01
CA ARG A 172 12.75 -7.09 -17.23
C ARG A 172 13.13 -8.51 -17.68
N PRO A 173 13.95 -8.68 -18.72
CA PRO A 173 14.45 -10.00 -19.09
C PRO A 173 15.11 -10.64 -17.87
N ARG A 174 14.93 -11.96 -17.68
CA ARG A 174 15.68 -12.68 -16.65
C ARG A 174 17.17 -12.47 -16.94
N GLY A 175 17.85 -11.68 -16.11
CA GLY A 175 19.28 -11.51 -16.20
C GLY A 175 19.94 -12.88 -16.07
N LEU A 176 20.76 -13.25 -17.06
CA LEU A 176 21.78 -14.27 -16.87
C LEU A 176 22.58 -13.85 -15.63
N GLY A 177 22.60 -14.72 -14.61
CA GLY A 177 23.24 -14.44 -13.33
C GLY A 177 24.66 -13.90 -13.52
N ARG A 178 25.02 -12.92 -12.70
CA ARG A 178 26.43 -12.63 -12.41
C ARG A 178 26.90 -13.57 -11.32
#